data_AF-A0A067QFR7-F1
#
_entry.id   AF-A0A067QFR7-F1
#
_cell.length_a   1.000
_cell.length_b   1.000
_cell.length_c   1.000
_cell.angle_alpha   90.00
_cell.angle_beta   90.00
_cell.angle_gamma   90.00
#
_symmetry.space_group_name_H-M   'P 1'
#
loop_
_entity.id
_entity.type
_entity.pdbx_description
1 polymer ?
#
loop_
_entity_poly.entity_id
_entity_poly.type
_entity_poly.pdbx_seq_one_letter_code
_entity_poly.pdbx_strand_id
1 'polypeptide(L)'
;MLVLYETALGFCLFKVKDSSKINHEDLWEEFETPEKANKMLKLKALHRFTSTATAVEEVTALQEGKLGKGLKKFLSEEIVDKGKEKEMLYVMDSKLASSIRKKLGITVQSDKETVDLFRGIRGQLAALLDGLDPKDLAMMSLGLSHSLSRFKLKFSPDKVDTMVVQAIALLDDLDKEINIYSMRVKEWYGWHFPEMAKIISDNLAYAKVVRHMGFRTNASSTDFSAILPEDLEAIIKAAAEISMGTEISDSDIAHIHSLCDQVIAITAYRTQLAEYLRNRMNAIAPNLTALVGELVGARLISHAGSLLSLAKHPASTVQILGAEKALFRALKTKHDTPKYGLIYHASLIGQAPPKLKGKMARMVATKAALSIRVDALTDTDGKSEPDAPSIGIENRAKLESRLRALEYQGDQNGVRRFNNNDGRKQERFEMKGETKTYNTAADAVDLVSTQREKAPIEVAMQAVLDVKEEKRRAKEEKKAKKKEKRAKDDDGDDHEKMDVDGEEEKESKEKKRKRRESAPDGDVEMKTEETEAERKAKKKARKAEKAATAVASSDAVVENGESSKKKKKKEKKVEA
;
A
#
# COMPACT_ATOMS: atom_id res chain seq x y z
N MET A 1 -65.02 -18.96 20.21
CA MET A 1 -63.63 -18.59 20.57
C MET A 1 -62.76 -18.68 19.33
N LEU A 2 -61.86 -17.72 19.16
CA LEU A 2 -60.91 -17.67 18.05
C LEU A 2 -59.49 -17.78 18.60
N VAL A 3 -58.63 -18.50 17.91
CA VAL A 3 -57.21 -18.66 18.26
C VAL A 3 -56.38 -18.17 17.09
N LEU A 4 -55.50 -17.20 17.33
CA LEU A 4 -54.55 -16.70 16.34
C LEU A 4 -53.25 -17.49 16.46
N TYR A 5 -52.87 -18.21 15.41
CA TYR A 5 -51.61 -18.94 15.34
C TYR A 5 -50.71 -18.36 14.24
N GLU A 6 -49.44 -18.17 14.56
CA GLU A 6 -48.43 -17.61 13.67
C GLU A 6 -47.54 -18.73 13.12
N THR A 7 -47.40 -18.80 11.80
CA THR A 7 -46.55 -19.79 11.13
C THR A 7 -45.70 -19.14 10.03
N ALA A 8 -44.67 -19.83 9.56
CA ALA A 8 -43.83 -19.37 8.46
C ALA A 8 -44.61 -19.14 7.15
N LEU A 9 -45.76 -19.82 6.99
CA LEU A 9 -46.67 -19.62 5.87
C LEU A 9 -47.47 -18.30 5.97
N GLY A 10 -47.77 -17.83 7.18
CA GLY A 10 -48.78 -16.79 7.39
C GLY A 10 -49.45 -16.79 8.75
N PHE A 11 -50.58 -16.08 8.83
CA PHE A 11 -51.43 -16.02 10.01
C PHE A 11 -52.63 -16.96 9.85
N CYS A 12 -52.80 -17.88 10.80
CA CYS A 12 -53.92 -18.82 10.85
C CYS A 12 -54.91 -18.39 11.93
N LEU A 13 -56.19 -18.36 11.58
CA LEU A 13 -57.27 -18.14 12.54
C LEU A 13 -58.06 -19.43 12.69
N PHE A 14 -57.96 -20.06 13.85
CA PHE A 14 -58.72 -21.26 14.19
C PHE A 14 -59.97 -20.90 14.99
N LYS A 15 -61.09 -21.57 14.69
CA LYS A 15 -62.30 -21.53 15.50
C LYS A 15 -62.38 -22.80 16.33
N VAL A 16 -62.40 -22.63 17.66
CA VAL A 16 -62.65 -23.74 18.60
C VAL A 16 -64.16 -23.99 18.64
N LYS A 17 -64.58 -25.24 18.49
CA LYS A 17 -65.99 -25.63 18.59
C LYS A 17 -66.44 -25.90 20.02
N ASP A 18 -65.62 -26.58 20.81
CA ASP A 18 -65.94 -26.97 22.18
C ASP A 18 -65.18 -26.09 23.19
N SER A 19 -65.82 -25.03 23.68
CA SER A 19 -65.21 -24.08 24.61
C SER A 19 -65.05 -24.62 26.04
N SER A 20 -65.73 -25.70 26.40
CA SER A 20 -65.69 -26.29 27.76
C SER A 20 -64.47 -27.16 28.01
N LYS A 21 -63.77 -27.64 26.98
CA LYS A 21 -62.67 -28.61 27.10
C LYS A 21 -61.28 -27.99 27.29
N ILE A 22 -61.16 -26.67 27.20
CA ILE A 22 -59.85 -25.98 27.22
C ILE A 22 -59.23 -25.94 28.63
N ASN A 23 -60.06 -25.96 29.67
CA ASN A 23 -59.62 -25.85 31.07
C ASN A 23 -59.35 -27.21 31.75
N HIS A 24 -59.43 -28.31 30.99
CA HIS A 24 -59.08 -29.64 31.51
C HIS A 24 -57.58 -29.88 31.36
N GLU A 25 -56.95 -30.45 32.39
CA GLU A 25 -55.51 -30.79 32.38
C GLU A 25 -55.13 -31.78 31.26
N ASP A 26 -56.11 -32.54 30.74
CA ASP A 26 -55.94 -33.55 29.70
C ASP A 26 -56.13 -33.05 28.25
N LEU A 27 -56.02 -31.73 28.02
CA LEU A 27 -56.21 -31.12 26.69
C LEU A 27 -55.35 -31.78 25.60
N TRP A 28 -54.19 -32.32 25.96
CA TRP A 28 -53.24 -32.96 25.04
C TRP A 28 -53.80 -34.24 24.36
N GLU A 29 -54.72 -34.96 25.01
CA GLU A 29 -55.31 -36.20 24.48
C GLU A 29 -56.17 -35.97 23.22
N GLU A 30 -56.73 -34.77 23.09
CA GLU A 30 -57.52 -34.34 21.92
C GLU A 30 -56.61 -34.02 20.71
N PHE A 31 -55.29 -33.92 20.91
CA PHE A 31 -54.31 -33.60 19.87
C PHE A 31 -53.41 -34.77 19.44
N GLU A 32 -53.58 -35.96 20.04
CA GLU A 32 -52.80 -37.16 19.66
C GLU A 32 -53.09 -37.59 18.22
N THR A 33 -54.36 -37.56 17.80
CA THR A 33 -54.76 -37.96 16.46
C THR A 33 -55.25 -36.75 15.63
N PRO A 34 -54.92 -36.70 14.33
CA PRO A 34 -55.31 -35.58 13.47
C PRO A 34 -56.83 -35.46 13.32
N GLU A 35 -57.55 -36.58 13.42
CA GLU A 35 -59.01 -36.61 13.34
C GLU A 35 -59.69 -35.98 14.55
N LYS A 36 -59.14 -36.18 15.77
CA LYS A 36 -59.63 -35.52 16.99
C LYS A 36 -59.34 -34.03 16.96
N ALA A 37 -58.13 -33.65 16.53
CA ALA A 37 -57.73 -32.26 16.38
C ALA A 37 -58.65 -31.49 15.41
N ASN A 38 -58.98 -32.08 14.24
CA ASN A 38 -59.90 -31.49 13.25
C ASN A 38 -61.36 -31.42 13.71
N LYS A 39 -61.76 -32.26 14.68
CA LYS A 39 -63.09 -32.16 15.32
C LYS A 39 -63.15 -30.98 16.28
N MET A 40 -62.09 -30.77 17.07
CA MET A 40 -62.00 -29.71 18.08
C MET A 40 -61.77 -28.32 17.45
N LEU A 41 -60.82 -28.24 16.52
CA LEU A 41 -60.38 -27.01 15.86
C LEU A 41 -60.68 -27.06 14.37
N LYS A 42 -61.28 -26.00 13.86
CA LYS A 42 -61.41 -25.80 12.41
C LYS A 42 -60.72 -24.52 11.99
N LEU A 43 -59.97 -24.60 10.90
CA LEU A 43 -59.41 -23.41 10.24
C LEU A 43 -60.58 -22.54 9.73
N LYS A 44 -60.66 -21.30 10.21
CA LYS A 44 -61.66 -20.32 9.76
C LYS A 44 -61.13 -19.50 8.60
N ALA A 45 -59.90 -19.01 8.72
CA ALA A 45 -59.25 -18.19 7.71
C ALA A 45 -57.73 -18.33 7.81
N LEU A 46 -57.06 -18.16 6.68
CA LEU A 46 -55.60 -18.22 6.54
C LEU A 46 -55.14 -17.04 5.69
N HIS A 47 -54.33 -16.16 6.26
CA HIS A 47 -53.63 -15.13 5.52
C HIS A 47 -52.22 -15.62 5.18
N ARG A 48 -52.02 -16.02 3.91
CA ARG A 48 -50.71 -16.48 3.42
C ARG A 48 -49.82 -15.27 3.10
N PHE A 49 -48.54 -15.36 3.44
CA PHE A 49 -47.57 -14.37 2.99
C PHE A 49 -47.32 -14.51 1.49
N THR A 50 -47.34 -13.39 0.77
CA THR A 50 -47.13 -13.36 -0.68
C THR A 50 -45.67 -13.40 -1.07
N SER A 51 -44.78 -12.87 -0.22
CA SER A 51 -43.34 -12.82 -0.45
C SER A 51 -42.54 -13.03 0.84
N THR A 52 -41.31 -13.52 0.71
CA THR A 52 -40.37 -13.65 1.84
C THR A 52 -40.04 -12.30 2.47
N ALA A 53 -40.01 -11.21 1.68
CA ALA A 53 -39.77 -9.86 2.20
C ALA A 53 -40.91 -9.42 3.15
N THR A 54 -42.15 -9.58 2.71
CA THR A 54 -43.33 -9.28 3.55
C THR A 54 -43.37 -10.16 4.79
N ALA A 55 -42.96 -11.43 4.69
CA ALA A 55 -42.90 -12.33 5.83
C ALA A 55 -41.85 -11.86 6.86
N VAL A 56 -40.65 -11.42 6.42
CA VAL A 56 -39.62 -10.90 7.32
C VAL A 56 -40.07 -9.60 7.99
N GLU A 57 -40.72 -8.69 7.27
CA GLU A 57 -41.25 -7.44 7.85
C GLU A 57 -42.30 -7.72 8.93
N GLU A 58 -43.27 -8.58 8.65
CA GLU A 58 -44.32 -8.95 9.61
C GLU A 58 -43.73 -9.71 10.81
N VAL A 59 -42.78 -10.61 10.61
CA VAL A 59 -42.10 -11.33 11.70
C VAL A 59 -41.23 -10.42 12.57
N THR A 60 -40.61 -9.40 11.97
CA THR A 60 -39.87 -8.37 12.72
C THR A 60 -40.83 -7.53 13.56
N ALA A 61 -41.99 -7.16 13.01
CA ALA A 61 -43.04 -6.46 13.75
C ALA A 61 -43.59 -7.31 14.90
N LEU A 62 -43.81 -8.61 14.68
CA LEU A 62 -44.21 -9.58 15.71
C LEU A 62 -43.18 -9.68 16.84
N GLN A 63 -41.88 -9.74 16.52
CA GLN A 63 -40.80 -9.74 17.54
C GLN A 63 -40.83 -8.49 18.43
N GLU A 64 -41.21 -7.34 17.88
CA GLU A 64 -41.37 -6.09 18.64
C GLU A 64 -42.74 -5.97 19.34
N GLY A 65 -43.62 -6.96 19.18
CA GLY A 65 -45.00 -6.93 19.69
C GLY A 65 -45.88 -5.88 19.02
N LYS A 66 -45.49 -5.40 17.83
CA LYS A 66 -46.22 -4.41 17.04
C LYS A 66 -47.11 -5.11 16.00
N LEU A 67 -48.29 -4.54 15.78
CA LEU A 67 -49.15 -4.95 14.67
C LEU A 67 -48.57 -4.51 13.32
N GLY A 68 -48.15 -5.48 12.52
CA GLY A 68 -47.81 -5.30 11.11
C GLY A 68 -49.04 -4.97 10.26
N LYS A 69 -48.81 -4.54 9.02
CA LYS A 69 -49.87 -4.08 8.11
C LYS A 69 -50.73 -5.27 7.65
N GLY A 70 -50.10 -6.41 7.39
CA GLY A 70 -50.76 -7.66 7.02
C GLY A 70 -51.65 -8.18 8.15
N LEU A 71 -51.10 -8.27 9.37
CA LEU A 71 -51.89 -8.72 10.52
C LEU A 71 -53.07 -7.79 10.84
N LYS A 72 -52.88 -6.47 10.73
CA LYS A 72 -53.95 -5.51 10.98
C LYS A 72 -55.11 -5.68 9.99
N LYS A 73 -54.81 -5.82 8.69
CA LYS A 73 -55.83 -6.05 7.64
C LYS A 73 -56.56 -7.37 7.85
N PHE A 74 -55.82 -8.44 8.15
CA PHE A 74 -56.40 -9.76 8.38
C PHE A 74 -57.38 -9.77 9.56
N LEU A 75 -57.01 -9.17 10.69
CA LEU A 75 -57.88 -9.13 11.87
C LEU A 75 -59.10 -8.20 11.67
N SER A 76 -58.97 -7.10 10.91
CA SER A 76 -60.13 -6.26 10.59
C SER A 76 -61.13 -6.99 9.70
N GLU A 77 -60.67 -7.64 8.63
CA GLU A 77 -61.55 -8.34 7.67
C GLU A 77 -62.27 -9.54 8.29
N GLU A 78 -61.61 -10.28 9.21
CA GLU A 78 -62.16 -11.54 9.74
C GLU A 78 -62.95 -11.41 11.04
N ILE A 79 -62.74 -10.32 11.80
CA ILE A 79 -63.32 -10.13 13.13
C ILE A 79 -64.21 -8.87 13.16
N VAL A 80 -63.65 -7.71 12.80
CA VAL A 80 -64.34 -6.40 12.90
C VAL A 80 -65.43 -6.31 11.84
N ASP A 81 -65.10 -6.53 10.56
CA ASP A 81 -66.04 -6.40 9.45
C ASP A 81 -67.16 -7.45 9.48
N LYS A 82 -66.90 -8.60 10.12
CA LYS A 82 -67.89 -9.67 10.33
C LYS A 82 -68.72 -9.51 11.61
N GLY A 83 -68.59 -8.40 12.34
CA GLY A 83 -69.37 -8.09 13.54
C GLY A 83 -69.13 -9.04 14.72
N LYS A 84 -67.95 -9.68 14.78
CA LYS A 84 -67.58 -10.70 15.80
C LYS A 84 -66.69 -10.14 16.91
N GLU A 85 -66.81 -8.86 17.20
CA GLU A 85 -65.98 -8.16 18.20
C GLU A 85 -66.13 -8.72 19.62
N LYS A 86 -67.28 -9.36 19.91
CA LYS A 86 -67.56 -10.03 21.19
C LYS A 86 -66.98 -11.45 21.29
N GLU A 87 -66.46 -12.04 20.22
CA GLU A 87 -65.79 -13.35 20.30
C GLU A 87 -64.40 -13.19 20.92
N MET A 88 -64.09 -13.97 21.96
CA MET A 88 -62.78 -13.98 22.62
C MET A 88 -61.69 -14.48 21.67
N LEU A 89 -60.62 -13.67 21.50
CA LEU A 89 -59.43 -14.00 20.71
C LEU A 89 -58.27 -14.41 21.63
N TYR A 90 -57.71 -15.59 21.42
CA TYR A 90 -56.53 -16.08 22.13
C TYR A 90 -55.26 -15.82 21.33
N VAL A 91 -54.27 -15.24 21.99
CA VAL A 91 -52.95 -14.91 21.44
C VAL A 91 -51.88 -15.36 22.43
N MET A 92 -50.78 -15.94 21.93
CA MET A 92 -49.73 -16.51 22.77
C MET A 92 -48.91 -15.44 23.52
N ASP A 93 -48.55 -14.33 22.87
CA ASP A 93 -47.79 -13.24 23.49
C ASP A 93 -48.70 -12.15 24.08
N SER A 94 -48.50 -11.88 25.37
CA SER A 94 -49.13 -10.77 26.11
C SER A 94 -48.88 -9.38 25.49
N LYS A 95 -47.67 -9.13 24.94
CA LYS A 95 -47.33 -7.83 24.35
C LYS A 95 -48.14 -7.59 23.08
N LEU A 96 -48.18 -8.59 22.21
CA LEU A 96 -48.99 -8.56 20.99
C LEU A 96 -50.49 -8.45 21.33
N ALA A 97 -50.96 -9.18 22.34
CA ALA A 97 -52.33 -9.08 22.82
C ALA A 97 -52.68 -7.64 23.27
N SER A 98 -51.79 -6.96 23.99
CA SER A 98 -51.98 -5.56 24.39
C SER A 98 -52.05 -4.62 23.19
N SER A 99 -51.22 -4.85 22.17
CA SER A 99 -51.20 -4.06 20.94
C SER A 99 -52.48 -4.24 20.12
N ILE A 100 -53.00 -5.47 20.04
CA ILE A 100 -54.28 -5.79 19.38
C ILE A 100 -55.44 -5.15 20.11
N ARG A 101 -55.51 -5.30 21.44
CA ARG A 101 -56.56 -4.69 22.26
C ARG A 101 -56.60 -3.16 22.07
N LYS A 102 -55.43 -2.50 22.08
CA LYS A 102 -55.32 -1.05 21.92
C LYS A 102 -55.71 -0.55 20.51
N LYS A 103 -55.33 -1.28 19.46
CA LYS A 103 -55.50 -0.80 18.07
C LYS A 103 -56.80 -1.22 17.39
N LEU A 104 -57.37 -2.36 17.79
CA LEU A 104 -58.53 -2.96 17.12
C LEU A 104 -59.76 -3.08 18.03
N GLY A 105 -59.65 -2.80 19.34
CA GLY A 105 -60.78 -2.86 20.27
C GLY A 105 -61.32 -4.27 20.54
N ILE A 106 -60.61 -5.32 20.09
CA ILE A 106 -61.01 -6.72 20.24
C ILE A 106 -60.75 -7.21 21.68
N THR A 107 -61.65 -8.07 22.19
CA THR A 107 -61.43 -8.75 23.48
C THR A 107 -60.41 -9.87 23.33
N VAL A 108 -59.15 -9.58 23.66
CA VAL A 108 -58.01 -10.53 23.57
C VAL A 108 -57.63 -11.06 24.94
N GLN A 109 -57.41 -12.36 25.06
CA GLN A 109 -56.92 -13.05 26.25
C GLN A 109 -55.60 -13.79 25.95
N SER A 110 -54.67 -13.75 26.90
CA SER A 110 -53.38 -14.43 26.83
C SER A 110 -53.12 -15.13 28.16
N ASP A 111 -53.62 -16.35 28.30
CA ASP A 111 -53.52 -17.13 29.54
C ASP A 111 -52.46 -18.23 29.42
N LYS A 112 -51.84 -18.60 30.54
CA LYS A 112 -50.86 -19.69 30.58
C LYS A 112 -51.49 -21.05 30.27
N GLU A 113 -52.76 -21.25 30.61
CA GLU A 113 -53.53 -22.46 30.31
C GLU A 113 -53.72 -22.67 28.79
N THR A 114 -53.62 -21.59 27.99
CA THR A 114 -53.76 -21.69 26.54
C THR A 114 -52.47 -22.16 25.85
N VAL A 115 -51.37 -22.33 26.57
CA VAL A 115 -50.08 -22.79 26.00
C VAL A 115 -50.18 -24.23 25.49
N ASP A 116 -50.92 -25.10 26.18
CA ASP A 116 -51.11 -26.49 25.72
C ASP A 116 -51.96 -26.57 24.46
N LEU A 117 -52.92 -25.64 24.30
CA LEU A 117 -53.67 -25.47 23.05
C LEU A 117 -52.74 -25.09 21.88
N PHE A 118 -51.82 -24.13 22.10
CA PHE A 118 -50.84 -23.76 21.08
C PHE A 118 -49.85 -24.89 20.77
N ARG A 119 -49.48 -25.70 21.77
CA ARG A 119 -48.63 -26.88 21.59
C ARG A 119 -49.33 -27.96 20.76
N GLY A 120 -50.61 -28.22 21.03
CA GLY A 120 -51.45 -29.13 20.24
C GLY A 120 -51.59 -28.70 18.78
N ILE A 121 -51.88 -27.41 18.56
CA ILE A 121 -51.95 -26.81 17.21
C ILE A 121 -50.61 -26.97 16.48
N ARG A 122 -49.48 -26.75 17.15
CA ARG A 122 -48.15 -26.92 16.54
C ARG A 122 -47.86 -28.37 16.17
N GLY A 123 -48.25 -29.33 17.00
CA GLY A 123 -48.05 -30.76 16.76
C GLY A 123 -48.80 -31.26 15.53
N GLN A 124 -50.05 -30.80 15.35
CA GLN A 124 -50.93 -31.21 14.24
C GLN A 124 -51.07 -30.15 13.13
N LEU A 125 -50.15 -29.19 13.05
CA LEU A 125 -50.29 -28.03 12.15
C LEU A 125 -50.45 -28.42 10.68
N ALA A 126 -49.70 -29.44 10.23
CA ALA A 126 -49.78 -29.94 8.86
C ALA A 126 -51.14 -30.58 8.55
N ALA A 127 -51.75 -31.26 9.53
CA ALA A 127 -53.07 -31.88 9.40
C ALA A 127 -54.22 -30.86 9.52
N LEU A 128 -54.02 -29.78 10.28
CA LEU A 128 -54.98 -28.67 10.44
C LEU A 128 -55.01 -27.72 9.24
N LEU A 129 -53.94 -27.70 8.45
CA LEU A 129 -53.82 -26.93 7.21
C LEU A 129 -54.02 -27.90 6.03
N ASP A 130 -55.28 -28.23 5.75
CA ASP A 130 -55.69 -29.15 4.67
C ASP A 130 -54.84 -28.96 3.40
N GLY A 131 -54.05 -29.98 3.05
CA GLY A 131 -53.32 -30.06 1.77
C GLY A 131 -51.91 -29.48 1.73
N LEU A 132 -51.24 -29.26 2.88
CA LEU A 132 -49.83 -28.87 2.93
C LEU A 132 -48.94 -30.03 3.40
N ASP A 133 -47.93 -30.35 2.57
CA ASP A 133 -46.92 -31.32 2.97
C ASP A 133 -46.03 -30.76 4.08
N PRO A 134 -45.67 -31.57 5.10
CA PRO A 134 -44.82 -31.13 6.20
C PRO A 134 -43.43 -30.69 5.72
N LYS A 135 -42.96 -31.23 4.59
CA LYS A 135 -41.69 -30.85 3.96
C LYS A 135 -41.72 -29.42 3.44
N ASP A 136 -42.83 -29.00 2.84
CA ASP A 136 -42.96 -27.65 2.28
C ASP A 136 -42.98 -26.60 3.40
N LEU A 137 -43.66 -26.91 4.51
CA LEU A 137 -43.68 -26.04 5.69
C LEU A 137 -42.28 -25.87 6.31
N ALA A 138 -41.48 -26.95 6.34
CA ALA A 138 -40.09 -26.88 6.77
C ALA A 138 -39.23 -26.03 5.82
N MET A 139 -39.42 -26.15 4.50
CA MET A 139 -38.72 -25.33 3.51
C MET A 139 -39.08 -23.84 3.61
N MET A 140 -40.35 -23.51 3.81
CA MET A 140 -40.78 -22.13 4.06
C MET A 140 -40.16 -21.57 5.36
N SER A 141 -40.12 -22.39 6.42
CA SER A 141 -39.50 -22.01 7.69
C SER A 141 -37.99 -21.76 7.53
N LEU A 142 -37.30 -22.57 6.73
CA LEU A 142 -35.88 -22.39 6.40
C LEU A 142 -35.65 -21.12 5.56
N GLY A 143 -36.50 -20.85 4.57
CA GLY A 143 -36.41 -19.65 3.74
C GLY A 143 -36.61 -18.37 4.55
N LEU A 144 -37.59 -18.38 5.47
CA LEU A 144 -37.85 -17.28 6.38
C LEU A 144 -36.72 -17.10 7.40
N SER A 145 -36.19 -18.18 7.97
CA SER A 145 -35.09 -18.11 8.94
C SER A 145 -33.81 -17.58 8.33
N HIS A 146 -33.45 -18.01 7.11
CA HIS A 146 -32.34 -17.45 6.35
C HIS A 146 -32.55 -15.96 6.05
N SER A 147 -33.76 -15.58 5.64
CA SER A 147 -34.06 -14.19 5.28
C SER A 147 -34.05 -13.27 6.50
N LEU A 148 -34.60 -13.71 7.64
CA LEU A 148 -34.56 -13.00 8.92
C LEU A 148 -33.12 -12.89 9.45
N SER A 149 -32.36 -13.99 9.37
CA SER A 149 -30.94 -13.99 9.75
C SER A 149 -30.14 -13.04 8.89
N ARG A 150 -30.37 -13.03 7.57
CA ARG A 150 -29.75 -12.05 6.67
C ARG A 150 -30.20 -10.64 6.97
N PHE A 151 -31.46 -10.38 7.30
CA PHE A 151 -31.90 -9.03 7.66
C PHE A 151 -31.19 -8.52 8.92
N LYS A 152 -31.06 -9.36 9.95
CA LYS A 152 -30.29 -9.03 11.16
C LYS A 152 -28.79 -8.93 10.89
N LEU A 153 -28.22 -9.81 10.06
CA LEU A 153 -26.80 -9.86 9.73
C LEU A 153 -26.38 -8.90 8.60
N LYS A 154 -27.31 -8.32 7.83
CA LYS A 154 -27.02 -7.29 6.81
C LYS A 154 -26.38 -6.05 7.44
N PHE A 155 -26.54 -5.88 8.75
CA PHE A 155 -25.83 -4.91 9.58
C PHE A 155 -24.42 -5.35 10.02
N SER A 156 -23.98 -6.57 9.72
CA SER A 156 -22.63 -7.02 10.08
C SER A 156 -21.59 -6.41 9.13
N PRO A 157 -20.63 -5.63 9.66
CA PRO A 157 -19.57 -4.99 8.86
C PRO A 157 -18.56 -5.98 8.26
N ASP A 158 -18.54 -7.24 8.71
CA ASP A 158 -17.53 -8.27 8.36
C ASP A 158 -17.59 -8.77 6.90
N LYS A 159 -18.63 -8.43 6.14
CA LYS A 159 -18.68 -8.77 4.69
C LYS A 159 -18.21 -7.64 3.80
N VAL A 160 -18.16 -6.40 4.29
CA VAL A 160 -17.88 -5.22 3.47
C VAL A 160 -16.37 -5.06 3.25
N ASP A 161 -15.54 -5.50 4.19
CA ASP A 161 -14.08 -5.46 4.12
C ASP A 161 -13.49 -6.47 3.12
N THR A 162 -14.16 -7.60 2.87
CA THR A 162 -13.74 -8.57 1.83
C THR A 162 -13.65 -7.93 0.44
N MET A 163 -14.52 -6.97 0.13
CA MET A 163 -14.50 -6.24 -1.14
C MET A 163 -13.25 -5.34 -1.26
N VAL A 164 -12.76 -4.78 -0.15
CA VAL A 164 -11.55 -3.97 -0.12
C VAL A 164 -10.33 -4.82 -0.44
N VAL A 165 -10.26 -6.03 0.15
CA VAL A 165 -9.18 -6.99 -0.10
C VAL A 165 -9.11 -7.38 -1.58
N GLN A 166 -10.26 -7.66 -2.20
CA GLN A 166 -10.31 -7.98 -3.63
C GLN A 166 -9.96 -6.77 -4.51
N ALA A 167 -10.45 -5.57 -4.15
CA ALA A 167 -10.19 -4.37 -4.93
C ALA A 167 -8.70 -3.97 -4.94
N ILE A 168 -7.99 -4.08 -3.82
CA ILE A 168 -6.55 -3.77 -3.77
C ILE A 168 -5.71 -4.82 -4.48
N ALA A 169 -6.06 -6.11 -4.37
CA ALA A 169 -5.40 -7.17 -5.12
C ALA A 169 -5.54 -6.94 -6.64
N LEU A 170 -6.76 -6.62 -7.09
CA LEU A 170 -7.02 -6.26 -8.48
C LEU A 170 -6.23 -5.02 -8.92
N LEU A 171 -6.12 -4.00 -8.07
CA LEU A 171 -5.35 -2.80 -8.38
C LEU A 171 -3.85 -3.10 -8.56
N ASP A 172 -3.27 -3.93 -7.68
CA ASP A 172 -1.87 -4.34 -7.80
C ASP A 172 -1.63 -5.23 -9.04
N ASP A 173 -2.62 -6.03 -9.47
CA ASP A 173 -2.53 -6.81 -10.71
C ASP A 173 -2.70 -5.94 -11.96
N LEU A 174 -3.64 -4.99 -11.95
CA LEU A 174 -3.79 -4.02 -13.03
C LEU A 174 -2.51 -3.20 -13.25
N ASP A 175 -1.82 -2.79 -12.18
CA ASP A 175 -0.56 -2.04 -12.32
C ASP A 175 0.54 -2.86 -13.02
N LYS A 176 0.60 -4.19 -12.77
CA LYS A 176 1.54 -5.08 -13.47
C LYS A 176 1.15 -5.25 -14.94
N GLU A 177 -0.12 -5.54 -15.21
CA GLU A 177 -0.63 -5.76 -16.56
C GLU A 177 -0.53 -4.51 -17.43
N ILE A 178 -0.87 -3.33 -16.88
CA ILE A 178 -0.69 -2.04 -17.58
C ILE A 178 0.77 -1.88 -17.99
N ASN A 179 1.73 -2.19 -17.11
CA ASN A 179 3.13 -2.07 -17.45
C ASN A 179 3.56 -3.07 -18.53
N ILE A 180 3.13 -4.33 -18.44
CA ILE A 180 3.43 -5.37 -19.44
C ILE A 180 2.85 -5.00 -20.81
N TYR A 181 1.59 -4.60 -20.87
CA TYR A 181 0.95 -4.17 -22.12
C TYR A 181 1.56 -2.89 -22.66
N SER A 182 1.94 -1.94 -21.80
CA SER A 182 2.61 -0.71 -22.24
C SER A 182 3.99 -0.98 -22.84
N MET A 183 4.78 -1.87 -22.23
CA MET A 183 6.06 -2.30 -22.80
C MET A 183 5.85 -3.04 -24.12
N ARG A 184 4.81 -3.87 -24.23
CA ARG A 184 4.45 -4.53 -25.48
C ARG A 184 4.08 -3.54 -26.59
N VAL A 185 3.31 -2.49 -26.29
CA VAL A 185 2.98 -1.41 -27.23
C VAL A 185 4.23 -0.67 -27.69
N LYS A 186 5.16 -0.37 -26.76
CA LYS A 186 6.44 0.30 -27.08
C LYS A 186 7.34 -0.55 -27.98
N GLU A 187 7.43 -1.86 -27.71
CA GLU A 187 8.20 -2.78 -28.56
C GLU A 187 7.55 -2.97 -29.94
N TRP A 188 6.23 -3.10 -30.00
CA TRP A 188 5.51 -3.34 -31.24
C TRP A 188 5.52 -2.11 -32.17
N TYR A 189 5.20 -0.94 -31.64
CA TYR A 189 5.28 0.31 -32.40
C TYR A 189 6.72 0.79 -32.61
N GLY A 190 7.67 0.33 -31.78
CA GLY A 190 9.09 0.61 -31.93
C GLY A 190 9.70 0.12 -33.24
N TRP A 191 9.10 -0.85 -33.92
CA TRP A 191 9.49 -1.22 -35.30
C TRP A 191 9.25 -0.07 -36.29
N HIS A 192 8.14 0.65 -36.11
CA HIS A 192 7.78 1.78 -36.96
C HIS A 192 8.39 3.10 -36.50
N PHE A 193 8.48 3.36 -35.20
CA PHE A 193 9.05 4.60 -34.68
C PHE A 193 9.83 4.36 -33.36
N PRO A 194 11.08 3.89 -33.45
CA PRO A 194 11.88 3.50 -32.29
C PRO A 194 12.28 4.68 -31.39
N GLU A 195 12.50 5.86 -31.96
CA GLU A 195 12.97 7.05 -31.25
C GLU A 195 11.93 7.57 -30.25
N MET A 196 10.63 7.37 -30.54
CA MET A 196 9.54 7.82 -29.68
C MET A 196 9.57 7.18 -28.29
N ALA A 197 9.98 5.91 -28.20
CA ALA A 197 10.06 5.20 -26.91
C ALA A 197 11.09 5.81 -25.96
N LYS A 198 12.10 6.50 -26.51
CA LYS A 198 13.12 7.21 -25.74
C LYS A 198 12.71 8.64 -25.38
N ILE A 199 11.89 9.28 -26.21
CA ILE A 199 11.39 10.64 -25.99
C ILE A 199 10.28 10.65 -24.94
N ILE A 200 9.30 9.74 -25.07
CA ILE A 200 8.14 9.67 -24.16
C ILE A 200 8.37 8.57 -23.13
N SER A 201 8.64 8.97 -21.89
CA SER A 201 8.77 8.04 -20.76
C SER A 201 7.41 7.52 -20.28
N ASP A 202 6.38 8.37 -20.25
CA ASP A 202 5.05 8.00 -19.79
C ASP A 202 4.35 7.03 -20.75
N ASN A 203 3.88 5.92 -20.19
CA ASN A 203 3.25 4.83 -20.92
C ASN A 203 1.86 5.21 -21.44
N LEU A 204 1.08 5.98 -20.66
CA LEU A 204 -0.25 6.40 -21.06
C LEU A 204 -0.18 7.44 -22.17
N ALA A 205 0.69 8.45 -22.03
CA ALA A 205 0.94 9.42 -23.09
C ALA A 205 1.42 8.73 -24.39
N TYR A 206 2.31 7.74 -24.28
CA TYR A 206 2.78 6.96 -25.45
C TYR A 206 1.62 6.30 -26.19
N ALA A 207 0.75 5.55 -25.49
CA ALA A 207 -0.40 4.88 -26.10
C ALA A 207 -1.38 5.87 -26.77
N LYS A 208 -1.62 7.04 -26.15
CA LYS A 208 -2.46 8.09 -26.73
C LYS A 208 -1.84 8.71 -27.98
N VAL A 209 -0.54 9.00 -27.98
CA VAL A 209 0.17 9.55 -29.14
C VAL A 209 0.14 8.56 -30.30
N VAL A 210 0.44 7.28 -30.06
CA VAL A 210 0.32 6.23 -31.08
C VAL A 210 -1.10 6.21 -31.65
N ARG A 211 -2.12 6.31 -30.80
CA ARG A 211 -3.53 6.29 -31.20
C ARG A 211 -3.94 7.49 -32.07
N HIS A 212 -3.42 8.68 -31.78
CA HIS A 212 -3.73 9.91 -32.50
C HIS A 212 -2.90 10.07 -33.79
N MET A 213 -1.64 9.65 -33.79
CA MET A 213 -0.72 9.79 -34.92
C MET A 213 -0.92 8.68 -35.96
N GLY A 214 -1.03 7.43 -35.50
CA GLY A 214 -1.00 6.25 -36.38
C GLY A 214 0.34 6.13 -37.10
N PHE A 215 0.36 6.52 -38.37
CA PHE A 215 1.58 6.55 -39.18
C PHE A 215 2.45 7.76 -38.87
N ARG A 216 3.76 7.57 -39.00
CA ARG A 216 4.75 8.64 -38.86
C ARG A 216 4.57 9.78 -39.86
N THR A 217 4.07 9.49 -41.07
CA THR A 217 3.76 10.50 -42.10
C THR A 217 2.72 11.52 -41.63
N ASN A 218 1.83 11.11 -40.72
CA ASN A 218 0.80 11.97 -40.16
C ASN A 218 1.30 12.79 -38.96
N ALA A 219 2.55 12.62 -38.54
CA ALA A 219 3.11 13.34 -37.40
C ALA A 219 3.13 14.87 -37.62
N SER A 220 3.32 15.33 -38.87
CA SER A 220 3.37 16.75 -39.21
C SER A 220 1.99 17.42 -39.22
N SER A 221 0.93 16.68 -39.57
CA SER A 221 -0.44 17.19 -39.70
C SER A 221 -1.25 17.07 -38.40
N THR A 222 -0.84 16.19 -37.49
CA THR A 222 -1.53 15.96 -36.21
C THR A 222 -1.05 16.90 -35.11
N ASP A 223 -2.00 17.33 -34.27
CA ASP A 223 -1.75 18.15 -33.09
C ASP A 223 -1.73 17.26 -31.84
N PHE A 224 -0.70 17.42 -30.99
CA PHE A 224 -0.52 16.66 -29.76
C PHE A 224 -0.71 17.48 -28.49
N SER A 225 -1.12 18.75 -28.61
CA SER A 225 -1.29 19.71 -27.51
C SER A 225 -2.12 19.20 -26.32
N ALA A 226 -3.11 18.33 -26.56
CA ALA A 226 -3.96 17.77 -25.51
C ALA A 226 -3.31 16.65 -24.67
N ILE A 227 -2.19 16.10 -25.14
CA ILE A 227 -1.56 14.88 -24.58
C ILE A 227 -0.15 15.18 -24.06
N LEU A 228 0.59 16.02 -24.78
CA LEU A 228 1.99 16.31 -24.50
C LEU A 228 2.24 17.82 -24.38
N PRO A 229 3.25 18.24 -23.59
CA PRO A 229 3.77 19.60 -23.65
C PRO A 229 4.40 19.92 -25.02
N GLU A 230 4.32 21.20 -25.42
CA GLU A 230 4.83 21.70 -26.73
C GLU A 230 6.31 21.34 -26.99
N ASP A 231 7.14 21.35 -25.94
CA ASP A 231 8.57 21.00 -26.02
C ASP A 231 8.78 19.55 -26.52
N LEU A 232 7.98 18.60 -26.02
CA LEU A 232 8.10 17.19 -26.42
C LEU A 232 7.48 16.95 -27.79
N GLU A 233 6.41 17.67 -28.13
CA GLU A 233 5.77 17.60 -29.43
C GLU A 233 6.71 18.00 -30.57
N ALA A 234 7.42 19.12 -30.43
CA ALA A 234 8.38 19.57 -31.44
C ALA A 234 9.50 18.54 -31.66
N ILE A 235 9.99 17.92 -30.57
CA ILE A 235 11.02 16.87 -30.63
C ILE A 235 10.48 15.61 -31.34
N ILE A 236 9.23 15.24 -31.10
CA ILE A 236 8.58 14.09 -31.76
C ILE A 236 8.42 14.34 -33.26
N LYS A 237 7.97 15.54 -33.65
CA LYS A 237 7.82 15.92 -35.07
C LYS A 237 9.17 15.93 -35.79
N ALA A 238 10.21 16.49 -35.17
CA ALA A 238 11.56 16.43 -35.73
C ALA A 238 12.12 15.00 -35.81
N ALA A 239 11.87 14.16 -34.79
CA ALA A 239 12.28 12.77 -34.78
C ALA A 239 11.51 11.94 -35.83
N ALA A 240 10.25 12.27 -36.10
CA ALA A 240 9.44 11.61 -37.12
C ALA A 240 10.03 11.81 -38.53
N GLU A 241 10.56 12.99 -38.84
CA GLU A 241 11.19 13.25 -40.15
C GLU A 241 12.52 12.48 -40.34
N ILE A 242 13.27 12.25 -39.27
CA ILE A 242 14.62 11.67 -39.31
C ILE A 242 14.64 10.18 -38.92
N SER A 243 13.50 9.63 -38.50
CA SER A 243 13.41 8.31 -37.86
C SER A 243 13.86 7.16 -38.77
N MET A 244 14.54 6.19 -38.15
CA MET A 244 15.08 4.99 -38.83
C MET A 244 14.10 3.80 -38.89
N GLY A 245 12.90 3.92 -38.32
CA GLY A 245 11.91 2.83 -38.30
C GLY A 245 11.39 2.43 -39.69
N THR A 246 10.82 1.23 -39.80
CA THR A 246 10.28 0.68 -41.05
C THR A 246 8.82 1.11 -41.27
N GLU A 247 8.38 1.19 -42.52
CA GLU A 247 6.95 1.34 -42.82
C GLU A 247 6.19 0.04 -42.48
N ILE A 248 4.97 0.18 -41.97
CA ILE A 248 4.12 -0.93 -41.54
C ILE A 248 2.80 -0.91 -42.31
N SER A 249 2.09 -2.04 -42.35
CA SER A 249 0.82 -2.14 -43.05
C SER A 249 -0.33 -1.51 -42.28
N ASP A 250 -1.40 -1.12 -42.98
CA ASP A 250 -2.64 -0.63 -42.36
C ASP A 250 -3.27 -1.66 -41.41
N SER A 251 -3.17 -2.96 -41.75
CA SER A 251 -3.66 -4.05 -40.89
C SER A 251 -2.90 -4.14 -39.57
N ASP A 252 -1.58 -3.96 -39.60
CA ASP A 252 -0.75 -4.01 -38.39
C ASP A 252 -1.04 -2.80 -37.49
N ILE A 253 -1.23 -1.62 -38.08
CA ILE A 253 -1.61 -0.41 -37.33
C ILE A 253 -2.97 -0.55 -36.67
N ALA A 254 -3.96 -1.15 -37.33
CA ALA A 254 -5.26 -1.40 -36.72
C ALA A 254 -5.15 -2.27 -35.45
N HIS A 255 -4.27 -3.28 -35.46
CA HIS A 255 -4.00 -4.11 -34.29
C HIS A 255 -3.24 -3.35 -33.19
N ILE A 256 -2.25 -2.52 -33.54
CA ILE A 256 -1.54 -1.67 -32.59
C ILE A 256 -2.49 -0.67 -31.94
N HIS A 257 -3.38 -0.05 -32.72
CA HIS A 257 -4.43 0.85 -32.21
C HIS A 257 -5.37 0.14 -31.25
N SER A 258 -5.80 -1.09 -31.58
CA SER A 258 -6.65 -1.89 -30.70
C SER A 258 -5.98 -2.16 -29.34
N LEU A 259 -4.67 -2.45 -29.34
CA LEU A 259 -3.90 -2.63 -28.10
C LEU A 259 -3.75 -1.30 -27.34
N CYS A 260 -3.53 -0.18 -28.03
CA CYS A 260 -3.49 1.15 -27.41
C CYS A 260 -4.82 1.51 -26.74
N ASP A 261 -5.95 1.26 -27.42
CA ASP A 261 -7.29 1.49 -26.88
C ASP A 261 -7.54 0.63 -25.62
N GLN A 262 -7.08 -0.63 -25.62
CA GLN A 262 -7.11 -1.48 -24.43
C GLN A 262 -6.28 -0.91 -23.27
N VAL A 263 -5.04 -0.47 -23.52
CA VAL A 263 -4.17 0.12 -22.48
C VAL A 263 -4.81 1.39 -21.89
N ILE A 264 -5.38 2.25 -22.74
CA ILE A 264 -6.08 3.47 -22.31
C ILE A 264 -7.31 3.11 -21.46
N ALA A 265 -8.13 2.16 -21.91
CA ALA A 265 -9.32 1.71 -21.20
C ALA A 265 -8.98 1.07 -19.83
N ILE A 266 -7.97 0.21 -19.77
CA ILE A 266 -7.50 -0.42 -18.53
C ILE A 266 -6.97 0.65 -17.57
N THR A 267 -6.22 1.63 -18.07
CA THR A 267 -5.69 2.70 -17.20
C THR A 267 -6.81 3.60 -16.67
N ALA A 268 -7.83 3.90 -17.48
CA ALA A 268 -9.03 4.59 -17.03
C ALA A 268 -9.78 3.80 -15.96
N TYR A 269 -9.99 2.49 -16.17
CA TYR A 269 -10.61 1.62 -15.18
C TYR A 269 -9.79 1.57 -13.87
N ARG A 270 -8.46 1.54 -13.95
CA ARG A 270 -7.56 1.60 -12.80
C ARG A 270 -7.75 2.88 -11.98
N THR A 271 -7.97 4.03 -12.64
CA THR A 271 -8.30 5.29 -11.92
C THR A 271 -9.67 5.25 -11.24
N GLN A 272 -10.69 4.69 -11.91
CA GLN A 272 -12.02 4.51 -11.34
C GLN A 272 -12.00 3.55 -10.14
N LEU A 273 -11.23 2.45 -10.23
CA LEU A 273 -11.07 1.48 -9.15
C LEU A 273 -10.37 2.10 -7.94
N ALA A 274 -9.37 2.96 -8.16
CA ALA A 274 -8.70 3.69 -7.09
C ALA A 274 -9.65 4.66 -6.35
N GLU A 275 -10.53 5.33 -7.09
CA GLU A 275 -11.56 6.20 -6.51
C GLU A 275 -12.64 5.41 -5.75
N TYR A 276 -13.08 4.28 -6.31
CA TYR A 276 -13.96 3.34 -5.62
C TYR A 276 -13.34 2.86 -4.30
N LEU A 277 -12.06 2.46 -4.32
CA LEU A 277 -11.32 2.02 -3.13
C LEU A 277 -11.22 3.15 -2.08
N ARG A 278 -10.98 4.40 -2.51
CA ARG A 278 -10.95 5.57 -1.62
C ARG A 278 -12.28 5.76 -0.89
N ASN A 279 -13.38 5.79 -1.64
CA ASN A 279 -14.73 5.95 -1.07
C ASN A 279 -15.09 4.80 -0.12
N ARG A 280 -14.73 3.58 -0.51
CA ARG A 280 -14.99 2.38 0.30
C ARG A 280 -14.16 2.34 1.57
N MET A 281 -12.90 2.75 1.51
CA MET A 281 -12.03 2.81 2.68
C MET A 281 -12.51 3.87 3.68
N ASN A 282 -12.91 5.05 3.21
CA ASN A 282 -13.48 6.09 4.06
C ASN A 282 -14.75 5.62 4.80
N ALA A 283 -15.58 4.79 4.16
CA ALA A 283 -16.78 4.23 4.80
C ALA A 283 -16.48 3.10 5.82
N ILE A 284 -15.41 2.33 5.62
CA ILE A 284 -15.09 1.16 6.45
C ILE A 284 -14.16 1.51 7.62
N ALA A 285 -13.10 2.27 7.34
CA ALA A 285 -12.03 2.61 8.29
C ALA A 285 -11.59 4.08 8.12
N PRO A 286 -12.43 5.05 8.54
CA PRO A 286 -12.15 6.47 8.41
C PRO A 286 -10.94 6.93 9.24
N ASN A 287 -10.74 6.39 10.46
CA ASN A 287 -9.63 6.79 11.32
C ASN A 287 -8.29 6.29 10.80
N LEU A 288 -8.23 5.03 10.33
CA LEU A 288 -7.04 4.48 9.69
C LEU A 288 -6.67 5.29 8.44
N THR A 289 -7.67 5.64 7.62
CA THR A 289 -7.47 6.41 6.39
C THR A 289 -6.88 7.78 6.68
N ALA A 290 -7.42 8.50 7.67
CA ALA A 290 -6.90 9.79 8.08
C ALA A 290 -5.42 9.72 8.52
N LEU A 291 -4.99 8.61 9.14
CA LEU A 291 -3.61 8.44 9.62
C LEU A 291 -2.61 8.03 8.53
N VAL A 292 -2.85 6.90 7.84
CA VAL A 292 -1.85 6.30 6.94
C VAL A 292 -2.15 6.49 5.45
N GLY A 293 -3.37 6.92 5.11
CA GLY A 293 -3.87 7.03 3.75
C GLY A 293 -4.57 5.76 3.26
N GLU A 294 -5.35 5.89 2.19
CA GLU A 294 -6.27 4.87 1.68
C GLU A 294 -5.54 3.63 1.15
N LEU A 295 -4.51 3.84 0.31
CA LEU A 295 -3.77 2.75 -0.32
C LEU A 295 -2.98 1.92 0.70
N VAL A 296 -2.34 2.59 1.66
CA VAL A 296 -1.58 1.90 2.72
C VAL A 296 -2.55 1.17 3.66
N GLY A 297 -3.67 1.81 4.03
CA GLY A 297 -4.73 1.18 4.82
C GLY A 297 -5.29 -0.08 4.14
N ALA A 298 -5.58 -0.02 2.84
CA ALA A 298 -6.05 -1.16 2.06
C ALA A 298 -5.06 -2.31 2.03
N ARG A 299 -3.77 -2.03 1.84
CA ARG A 299 -2.72 -3.06 1.87
C ARG A 299 -2.57 -3.70 3.25
N LEU A 300 -2.70 -2.93 4.32
CA LEU A 300 -2.67 -3.47 5.69
C LEU A 300 -3.84 -4.43 5.94
N ILE A 301 -5.06 -4.05 5.53
CA ILE A 301 -6.25 -4.91 5.66
C ILE A 301 -6.10 -6.16 4.79
N SER A 302 -5.64 -6.02 3.54
CA SER A 302 -5.43 -7.15 2.65
C SER A 302 -4.41 -8.15 3.17
N HIS A 303 -3.31 -7.69 3.78
CA HIS A 303 -2.32 -8.58 4.34
C HIS A 303 -2.83 -9.29 5.61
N ALA A 304 -3.70 -8.66 6.40
CA ALA A 304 -4.31 -9.27 7.57
C ALA A 304 -5.54 -10.16 7.26
N GLY A 305 -6.08 -10.06 6.03
CA GLY A 305 -7.25 -10.80 5.53
C GLY A 305 -8.60 -10.15 5.87
N SER A 306 -8.74 -9.51 7.02
CA SER A 306 -9.95 -8.76 7.42
C SER A 306 -9.61 -7.61 8.36
N LEU A 307 -10.51 -6.62 8.46
CA LEU A 307 -10.31 -5.49 9.37
C LEU A 307 -10.30 -5.95 10.84
N LEU A 308 -11.17 -6.91 11.19
CA LEU A 308 -11.24 -7.46 12.54
C LEU A 308 -9.99 -8.27 12.89
N SER A 309 -9.41 -9.00 11.93
CA SER A 309 -8.13 -9.69 12.11
C SER A 309 -7.02 -8.67 12.34
N LEU A 310 -6.96 -7.60 11.54
CA LEU A 310 -5.98 -6.53 11.70
C LEU A 310 -6.08 -5.85 13.08
N ALA A 311 -7.29 -5.65 13.61
CA ALA A 311 -7.51 -5.05 14.93
C ALA A 311 -6.91 -5.87 16.09
N LYS A 312 -6.84 -7.20 15.92
CA LYS A 312 -6.23 -8.12 16.90
C LYS A 312 -4.70 -8.05 16.90
N HIS A 313 -4.09 -7.57 15.82
CA HIS A 313 -2.63 -7.47 15.74
C HIS A 313 -2.12 -6.39 16.71
N PRO A 314 -0.98 -6.62 17.40
CA PRO A 314 -0.35 -5.59 18.19
C PRO A 314 0.34 -4.55 17.29
N ALA A 315 0.62 -3.38 17.86
CA ALA A 315 1.26 -2.28 17.13
C ALA A 315 2.63 -2.65 16.53
N SER A 316 3.40 -3.51 17.21
CA SER A 316 4.69 -4.01 16.71
C SER A 316 4.55 -4.85 15.46
N THR A 317 3.52 -5.70 15.36
CA THR A 317 3.23 -6.47 14.16
C THR A 317 2.77 -5.56 13.02
N VAL A 318 1.88 -4.59 13.31
CA VAL A 318 1.42 -3.59 12.34
C VAL A 318 2.61 -2.80 11.76
N GLN A 319 3.63 -2.48 12.57
CA GLN A 319 4.84 -1.77 12.12
C GLN A 319 5.64 -2.52 11.04
N ILE A 320 5.75 -3.84 11.16
CA ILE A 320 6.61 -4.71 10.33
C ILE A 320 5.82 -5.56 9.33
N LEU A 321 4.51 -5.38 9.25
CA LEU A 321 3.62 -6.12 8.36
C LEU A 321 4.07 -5.99 6.90
N GLY A 322 4.17 -7.11 6.17
CA GLY A 322 4.72 -7.19 4.81
C GLY A 322 6.25 -7.27 4.69
N ALA A 323 7.01 -7.11 5.77
CA ALA A 323 8.46 -7.37 5.80
C ALA A 323 8.81 -8.73 6.45
N GLU A 324 7.85 -9.65 6.50
CA GLU A 324 7.92 -10.92 7.24
C GLU A 324 9.07 -11.81 6.79
N LYS A 325 9.31 -11.92 5.47
CA LYS A 325 10.44 -12.69 4.93
C LYS A 325 11.79 -12.19 5.45
N ALA A 326 11.97 -10.86 5.51
CA ALA A 326 13.20 -10.25 6.02
C ALA A 326 13.29 -10.38 7.55
N LEU A 327 12.16 -10.22 8.25
CA LEU A 327 12.06 -10.40 9.70
C LEU A 327 12.44 -11.81 10.14
N PHE A 328 11.82 -12.85 9.55
CA PHE A 328 12.09 -14.23 9.91
C PHE A 328 13.50 -14.67 9.53
N ARG A 329 14.05 -14.15 8.42
CA ARG A 329 15.46 -14.37 8.08
C ARG A 329 16.38 -13.78 9.15
N ALA A 330 16.17 -12.51 9.52
CA ALA A 330 16.98 -11.83 10.52
C ALA A 330 16.91 -12.50 11.90
N LEU A 331 15.72 -12.94 12.32
CA LEU A 331 15.54 -13.67 13.59
C LEU A 331 16.27 -15.02 13.59
N LYS A 332 16.23 -15.76 12.48
CA LYS A 332 16.94 -17.04 12.35
C LYS A 332 18.46 -16.86 12.38
N THR A 333 18.98 -15.82 11.74
CA THR A 333 20.42 -15.54 11.65
C THR A 333 20.92 -14.59 12.75
N LYS A 334 20.08 -14.26 13.75
CA LYS A 334 20.38 -13.27 14.81
C LYS A 334 20.91 -11.92 14.29
N HIS A 335 20.45 -11.51 13.12
CA HIS A 335 20.79 -10.23 12.51
C HIS A 335 19.75 -9.16 12.86
N ASP A 336 20.06 -7.88 12.60
CA ASP A 336 19.14 -6.76 12.78
C ASP A 336 17.81 -6.96 12.03
N THR A 337 16.71 -6.77 12.75
CA THR A 337 15.35 -6.89 12.21
C THR A 337 14.95 -5.66 11.40
N PRO A 338 14.07 -5.80 10.39
CA PRO A 338 13.56 -4.67 9.62
C PRO A 338 12.77 -3.71 10.51
N LYS A 339 12.98 -2.39 10.32
CA LYS A 339 12.38 -1.34 11.15
C LYS A 339 10.96 -0.95 10.70
N TYR A 340 10.56 -1.31 9.49
CA TYR A 340 9.29 -0.96 8.88
C TYR A 340 8.92 -2.00 7.82
N GLY A 341 7.62 -2.17 7.58
CA GLY A 341 7.06 -2.94 6.46
C GLY A 341 6.25 -2.05 5.53
N LEU A 342 5.00 -2.43 5.26
CA LEU A 342 4.07 -1.72 4.36
C LEU A 342 3.83 -0.25 4.76
N ILE A 343 3.90 0.06 6.06
CA ILE A 343 3.68 1.42 6.58
C ILE A 343 4.77 2.40 6.09
N TYR A 344 5.92 1.92 5.59
CA TYR A 344 6.96 2.79 5.05
C TYR A 344 6.46 3.78 3.98
N HIS A 345 5.45 3.39 3.20
CA HIS A 345 4.86 4.22 2.15
C HIS A 345 3.82 5.24 2.67
N ALA A 346 3.54 5.27 3.98
CA ALA A 346 2.67 6.28 4.56
C ALA A 346 3.31 7.67 4.50
N SER A 347 2.50 8.68 4.19
CA SER A 347 2.95 10.08 4.02
C SER A 347 3.77 10.60 5.21
N LEU A 348 3.31 10.35 6.44
CA LEU A 348 3.98 10.79 7.69
C LEU A 348 5.40 10.23 7.86
N ILE A 349 5.68 9.03 7.34
CA ILE A 349 7.02 8.41 7.42
C ILE A 349 7.87 8.81 6.22
N GLY A 350 7.25 9.02 5.06
CA GLY A 350 7.90 9.53 3.86
C GLY A 350 8.54 10.90 4.08
N GLN A 351 7.85 11.78 4.82
CA GLN A 351 8.33 13.13 5.16
C GLN A 351 9.51 13.13 6.15
N ALA A 352 9.61 12.13 7.02
CA ALA A 352 10.62 12.11 8.07
C ALA A 352 12.03 11.81 7.52
N PRO A 353 13.10 12.41 8.09
CA PRO A 353 14.47 12.15 7.64
C PRO A 353 14.89 10.70 7.98
N PRO A 354 15.83 10.09 7.22
CA PRO A 354 16.14 8.65 7.31
C PRO A 354 16.43 8.12 8.72
N LYS A 355 17.10 8.92 9.56
CA LYS A 355 17.42 8.57 10.95
C LYS A 355 16.17 8.51 11.86
N LEU A 356 15.16 9.31 11.56
CA LEU A 356 13.92 9.43 12.34
C LEU A 356 12.81 8.52 11.82
N LYS A 357 12.88 8.02 10.56
CA LYS A 357 11.86 7.14 9.97
C LYS A 357 11.51 5.94 10.85
N GLY A 358 12.49 5.29 11.47
CA GLY A 358 12.22 4.15 12.37
C GLY A 358 11.48 4.56 13.67
N LYS A 359 11.77 5.75 14.22
CA LYS A 359 11.04 6.28 15.38
C LYS A 359 9.61 6.65 15.01
N MET A 360 9.43 7.30 13.86
CA MET A 360 8.11 7.66 13.33
C MET A 360 7.29 6.41 13.00
N ALA A 361 7.87 5.40 12.37
CA ALA A 361 7.19 4.14 12.06
C ALA A 361 6.59 3.48 13.29
N ARG A 362 7.33 3.44 14.41
CA ARG A 362 6.83 2.91 15.69
C ARG A 362 5.66 3.73 16.24
N MET A 363 5.77 5.06 16.24
CA MET A 363 4.70 5.94 16.73
C MET A 363 3.44 5.88 15.85
N VAL A 364 3.61 5.89 14.53
CA VAL A 364 2.52 5.75 13.55
C VAL A 364 1.85 4.39 13.73
N ALA A 365 2.59 3.30 13.82
CA ALA A 365 2.01 1.97 14.02
C ALA A 365 1.24 1.84 15.35
N THR A 366 1.70 2.49 16.42
CA THR A 366 0.99 2.53 17.71
C THR A 366 -0.34 3.27 17.60
N LYS A 367 -0.37 4.42 16.92
CA LYS A 367 -1.61 5.19 16.72
C LYS A 367 -2.53 4.57 15.67
N ALA A 368 -1.97 3.95 14.65
CA ALA A 368 -2.72 3.18 13.66
C ALA A 368 -3.41 1.99 14.31
N ALA A 369 -2.72 1.21 15.17
CA ALA A 369 -3.33 0.07 15.86
C ALA A 369 -4.52 0.48 16.75
N LEU A 370 -4.43 1.64 17.43
CA LEU A 370 -5.56 2.19 18.19
C LEU A 370 -6.72 2.57 17.26
N SER A 371 -6.43 3.25 16.17
CA SER A 371 -7.44 3.71 15.20
C SER A 371 -8.12 2.54 14.49
N ILE A 372 -7.38 1.49 14.14
CA ILE A 372 -7.91 0.25 13.55
C ILE A 372 -8.90 -0.41 14.52
N ARG A 373 -8.59 -0.45 15.82
CA ARG A 373 -9.48 -1.06 16.82
C ARG A 373 -10.75 -0.28 16.99
N VAL A 374 -10.67 1.05 16.99
CA VAL A 374 -11.85 1.92 16.97
C VAL A 374 -12.67 1.63 15.71
N ASP A 375 -12.05 1.67 14.53
CA ASP A 375 -12.75 1.42 13.27
C ASP A 375 -13.36 0.01 13.18
N ALA A 376 -12.74 -1.01 13.79
CA ALA A 376 -13.24 -2.38 13.75
C ALA A 376 -14.36 -2.65 14.76
N LEU A 377 -14.29 -2.05 15.96
CA LEU A 377 -15.17 -2.37 17.09
C LEU A 377 -16.29 -1.35 17.32
N THR A 378 -16.23 -0.17 16.71
CA THR A 378 -17.32 0.81 16.77
C THR A 378 -18.48 0.35 15.90
N ASP A 379 -19.71 0.51 16.40
CA ASP A 379 -20.93 0.16 15.68
C ASP A 379 -21.10 0.97 14.38
N THR A 380 -21.89 0.45 13.44
CA THR A 380 -22.10 1.07 12.12
C THR A 380 -22.65 2.49 12.20
N ASP A 381 -23.46 2.77 13.22
CA ASP A 381 -24.06 4.09 13.43
C ASP A 381 -22.98 5.12 13.83
N GLY A 382 -22.01 4.73 14.65
CA GLY A 382 -20.88 5.59 15.03
C GLY A 382 -19.87 5.85 13.89
N LYS A 383 -19.86 5.02 12.84
CA LYS A 383 -18.99 5.21 11.66
C LYS A 383 -19.55 6.22 10.65
N SER A 384 -20.86 6.43 10.67
CA SER A 384 -21.56 7.29 9.71
C SER A 384 -21.64 8.75 10.16
N GLU A 385 -21.33 9.01 11.43
CA GLU A 385 -21.26 10.35 11.99
C GLU A 385 -20.11 11.16 11.37
N PRO A 386 -20.26 12.48 11.18
CA PRO A 386 -19.20 13.32 10.64
C PRO A 386 -17.94 13.37 11.54
N ASP A 387 -18.08 13.03 12.82
CA ASP A 387 -16.98 12.91 13.79
C ASP A 387 -16.29 11.54 13.79
N ALA A 388 -16.68 10.61 12.91
CA ALA A 388 -16.06 9.29 12.80
C ALA A 388 -14.52 9.32 12.62
N PRO A 389 -13.90 10.22 11.84
CA PRO A 389 -12.43 10.29 11.69
C PRO A 389 -11.73 11.10 12.80
N SER A 390 -12.43 11.57 13.83
CA SER A 390 -11.89 12.48 14.86
C SER A 390 -10.64 11.92 15.55
N ILE A 391 -10.63 10.64 15.90
CA ILE A 391 -9.50 9.97 16.56
C ILE A 391 -8.29 9.88 15.63
N GLY A 392 -8.52 9.60 14.34
CA GLY A 392 -7.49 9.57 13.32
C GLY A 392 -6.84 10.95 13.13
N ILE A 393 -7.66 12.00 13.04
CA ILE A 393 -7.21 13.39 12.86
C ILE A 393 -6.42 13.87 14.08
N GLU A 394 -6.93 13.64 15.30
CA GLU A 394 -6.25 14.05 16.54
C GLU A 394 -4.90 13.35 16.68
N ASN A 395 -4.85 12.04 16.41
CA ASN A 395 -3.61 11.28 16.45
C ASN A 395 -2.64 11.72 15.34
N ARG A 396 -3.14 12.10 14.16
CA ARG A 396 -2.31 12.65 13.09
C ARG A 396 -1.65 13.95 13.53
N ALA A 397 -2.41 14.89 14.09
CA ALA A 397 -1.89 16.16 14.60
C ALA A 397 -0.83 15.95 15.72
N LYS A 398 -1.05 14.98 16.61
CA LYS A 398 -0.07 14.58 17.64
C LYS A 398 1.22 14.02 17.01
N LEU A 399 1.13 13.25 15.94
CA LEU A 399 2.30 12.69 15.25
C LEU A 399 3.06 13.75 14.45
N GLU A 400 2.36 14.67 13.78
CA GLU A 400 2.96 15.77 13.03
C GLU A 400 3.68 16.76 13.96
N SER A 401 3.06 17.15 15.06
CA SER A 401 3.71 17.99 16.08
C SER A 401 4.95 17.32 16.68
N ARG A 402 4.90 16.00 16.90
CA ARG A 402 6.04 15.23 17.39
C ARG A 402 7.15 15.10 16.34
N LEU A 403 6.82 14.93 15.06
CA LEU A 403 7.78 14.90 13.96
C LEU A 403 8.54 16.24 13.91
N ARG A 404 7.81 17.36 13.90
CA ARG A 404 8.41 18.70 13.92
C ARG A 404 9.35 18.87 15.13
N ALA A 405 8.91 18.49 16.32
CA ALA A 405 9.75 18.57 17.53
C ALA A 405 11.04 17.75 17.41
N LEU A 406 10.98 16.55 16.82
CA LEU A 406 12.16 15.70 16.60
C LEU A 406 13.11 16.25 15.53
N GLU A 407 12.57 16.91 14.51
CA GLU A 407 13.36 17.61 13.49
C GLU A 407 14.10 18.80 14.08
N TYR A 408 13.40 19.65 14.84
CA TYR A 408 14.02 20.78 15.56
C TYR A 408 15.10 20.31 16.56
N GLN A 409 14.86 19.20 17.26
CA GLN A 409 15.85 18.64 18.18
C GLN A 409 17.09 18.09 17.43
N GLY A 410 16.89 17.48 16.26
CA GLY A 410 17.97 17.05 15.39
C GLY A 410 18.85 18.20 14.94
N ASP A 411 18.22 19.34 14.62
CA ASP A 411 18.90 20.54 14.15
C ASP A 411 19.65 21.27 15.28
N GLN A 412 19.05 21.38 16.47
CA GLN A 412 19.73 21.92 17.67
C GLN A 412 20.97 21.10 18.06
N ASN A 413 20.95 19.78 17.92
CA ASN A 413 22.14 18.95 18.14
C ASN A 413 23.20 19.13 17.04
N GLY A 414 22.81 19.51 15.82
CA GLY A 414 23.72 19.95 14.77
C GLY A 414 24.42 21.27 15.14
N VAL A 415 23.65 22.26 15.56
CA VAL A 415 24.16 23.57 16.01
C VAL A 415 25.06 23.44 17.25
N ARG A 416 24.70 22.59 18.21
CA ARG A 416 25.54 22.31 19.40
C ARG A 416 26.84 21.56 19.06
N ARG A 417 26.88 20.75 17.99
CA ARG A 417 28.13 20.15 17.50
C ARG A 417 29.07 21.17 16.88
N PHE A 418 28.56 22.23 16.25
CA PHE A 418 29.39 23.38 15.84
C PHE A 418 29.81 24.27 17.02
N ASN A 419 29.13 24.16 18.17
CA ASN A 419 29.41 24.95 19.37
C ASN A 419 30.25 24.23 20.44
N ASN A 420 30.58 22.94 20.27
CA ASN A 420 31.39 22.21 21.25
C ASN A 420 32.74 21.76 20.65
N ASN A 421 33.71 22.68 20.69
CA ASN A 421 34.88 22.46 21.56
C ASN A 421 35.66 23.73 21.94
N ASP A 422 35.25 24.91 21.48
CA ASP A 422 35.58 26.18 22.12
C ASP A 422 34.41 27.12 21.89
N GLY A 423 33.51 27.24 22.88
CA GLY A 423 32.37 28.14 22.78
C GLY A 423 32.88 29.55 22.55
N ARG A 424 32.70 30.10 21.32
CA ARG A 424 33.17 31.42 20.86
C ARG A 424 34.14 32.09 21.83
N LYS A 425 35.31 31.49 22.06
CA LYS A 425 36.39 32.22 22.72
C LYS A 425 36.80 33.22 21.68
N GLN A 426 36.56 34.50 21.98
CA GLN A 426 37.13 35.59 21.23
C GLN A 426 38.62 35.27 21.10
N GLU A 427 39.11 35.09 19.87
CA GLU A 427 40.53 34.81 19.66
C GLU A 427 41.31 35.89 20.41
N ARG A 428 42.30 35.46 21.21
CA ARG A 428 43.08 36.38 22.02
C ARG A 428 43.71 37.38 21.06
N PHE A 429 43.35 38.65 21.18
CA PHE A 429 43.84 39.69 20.30
C PHE A 429 45.37 39.77 20.41
N GLU A 430 46.06 39.28 19.40
CA GLU A 430 47.50 39.45 19.21
C GLU A 430 47.70 40.51 18.13
N MET A 431 48.46 41.56 18.44
CA MET A 431 48.89 42.58 17.48
C MET A 431 49.88 41.95 16.48
N LYS A 432 49.37 41.19 15.50
CA LYS A 432 50.13 40.71 14.35
C LYS A 432 49.89 41.62 13.16
N GLY A 433 50.46 42.81 13.26
CA GLY A 433 50.59 43.76 12.18
C GLY A 433 51.67 44.75 12.56
N GLU A 434 52.75 44.80 11.77
CA GLU A 434 53.70 45.92 11.82
C GLU A 434 52.90 47.20 11.54
N THR A 435 52.61 47.94 12.60
CA THR A 435 51.99 49.26 12.48
C THR A 435 53.04 50.19 11.91
N LYS A 436 52.93 50.53 10.62
CA LYS A 436 53.79 51.55 10.00
C LYS A 436 53.42 52.90 10.62
N THR A 437 54.18 53.31 11.62
CA THR A 437 54.14 54.64 12.20
C THR A 437 55.03 55.57 11.38
N TYR A 438 54.61 56.83 11.22
CA TYR A 438 55.39 57.83 10.49
C TYR A 438 56.69 58.11 11.24
N ASN A 439 57.83 57.97 10.56
CA ASN A 439 59.13 58.18 11.18
C ASN A 439 59.47 59.68 11.21
N THR A 440 59.26 60.32 12.36
CA THR A 440 59.57 61.74 12.58
C THR A 440 61.07 62.06 12.55
N ALA A 441 61.95 61.04 12.54
CA ALA A 441 63.39 61.23 12.40
C ALA A 441 63.85 61.43 10.94
N ALA A 442 62.97 61.22 9.95
CA ALA A 442 63.27 61.46 8.54
C ALA A 442 63.16 62.95 8.13
N ASP A 443 62.63 63.81 9.01
CA ASP A 443 62.59 65.27 8.82
C ASP A 443 63.88 65.99 9.29
N ALA A 444 64.85 65.25 9.83
CA ALA A 444 66.18 65.76 10.12
C ALA A 444 67.09 65.58 8.89
N VAL A 445 67.20 66.63 8.09
CA VAL A 445 68.19 66.73 7.01
C VAL A 445 69.58 66.95 7.60
N ASP A 446 70.42 65.91 7.59
CA ASP A 446 71.87 66.09 7.66
C ASP A 446 72.63 64.92 6.99
N LEU A 447 73.87 65.22 6.62
CA LEU A 447 74.61 64.70 5.46
C LEU A 447 75.04 63.22 5.47
N VAL A 448 74.86 62.59 4.30
CA VAL A 448 75.59 61.47 3.64
C VAL A 448 76.65 60.70 4.47
N SER A 449 76.54 59.36 4.54
CA SER A 449 77.57 58.44 3.99
C SER A 449 77.16 56.95 4.00
N THR A 450 77.62 56.28 2.95
CA THR A 450 77.53 54.86 2.57
C THR A 450 77.84 53.84 3.67
N GLN A 451 77.11 52.71 3.74
CA GLN A 451 77.71 51.38 3.86
C GLN A 451 76.74 50.20 3.63
N ARG A 452 77.30 49.14 3.04
CA ARG A 452 76.70 47.90 2.51
C ARG A 452 76.72 46.74 3.53
N GLU A 453 75.74 45.86 3.38
CA GLU A 453 75.74 44.37 3.46
C GLU A 453 75.81 43.58 4.80
N LYS A 454 74.92 42.55 4.87
CA LYS A 454 75.10 41.10 5.19
C LYS A 454 73.72 40.40 5.18
N ALA A 455 73.43 39.14 4.81
CA ALA A 455 73.90 38.15 3.83
C ALA A 455 72.79 37.04 3.74
N PRO A 456 72.50 36.38 2.60
CA PRO A 456 71.28 35.57 2.33
C PRO A 456 71.39 34.05 2.58
N ILE A 457 72.16 33.59 3.58
CA ILE A 457 72.48 32.15 3.73
C ILE A 457 71.58 31.40 4.74
N GLU A 458 70.99 32.09 5.72
CA GLU A 458 70.15 31.44 6.76
C GLU A 458 68.75 31.04 6.24
N VAL A 459 68.20 31.77 5.26
CA VAL A 459 66.86 31.50 4.71
C VAL A 459 66.83 30.20 3.89
N ALA A 460 67.94 29.84 3.25
CA ALA A 460 68.03 28.64 2.42
C ALA A 460 68.11 27.34 3.24
N MET A 461 68.66 27.39 4.45
CA MET A 461 68.87 26.20 5.29
C MET A 461 67.58 25.77 6.02
N GLN A 462 66.71 26.73 6.35
CA GLN A 462 65.42 26.47 7.00
C GLN A 462 64.44 25.76 6.05
N ALA A 463 64.37 26.18 4.78
CA ALA A 463 63.45 25.61 3.79
C ALA A 463 63.74 24.12 3.45
N VAL A 464 65.00 23.68 3.60
CA VAL A 464 65.39 22.28 3.32
C VAL A 464 64.97 21.33 4.46
N LEU A 465 64.90 21.83 5.70
CA LEU A 465 64.49 21.02 6.86
C LEU A 465 62.98 20.76 6.85
N ASP A 466 62.16 21.76 6.49
CA ASP A 466 60.70 21.65 6.45
C ASP A 466 60.22 20.63 5.40
N VAL A 467 60.87 20.59 4.22
CA VAL A 467 60.56 19.62 3.15
C VAL A 467 60.91 18.17 3.57
N LYS A 468 61.87 18.00 4.48
CA LYS A 468 62.32 16.67 4.93
C LYS A 468 61.39 16.10 6.00
N GLU A 469 60.80 16.94 6.85
CA GLU A 469 59.77 16.53 7.82
C GLU A 469 58.45 16.16 7.13
N GLU A 470 58.03 16.91 6.13
CA GLU A 470 56.77 16.68 5.41
C GLU A 470 56.78 15.33 4.67
N LYS A 471 57.92 14.96 4.06
CA LYS A 471 58.13 13.63 3.44
C LYS A 471 58.11 12.48 4.46
N ARG A 472 58.47 12.73 5.73
CA ARG A 472 58.45 11.69 6.78
C ARG A 472 57.01 11.40 7.23
N ARG A 473 56.20 12.46 7.44
CA ARG A 473 54.78 12.34 7.82
C ARG A 473 53.95 11.63 6.74
N ALA A 474 54.17 11.95 5.46
CA ALA A 474 53.48 11.27 4.35
C ALA A 474 53.83 9.77 4.22
N LYS A 475 55.03 9.36 4.66
CA LYS A 475 55.46 7.95 4.64
C LYS A 475 54.88 7.15 5.80
N GLU A 476 54.65 7.79 6.95
CA GLU A 476 53.97 7.21 8.11
C GLU A 476 52.47 7.02 7.87
N GLU A 477 51.77 8.00 7.28
CA GLU A 477 50.36 7.85 6.89
C GLU A 477 50.13 6.72 5.88
N LYS A 478 51.03 6.55 4.90
CA LYS A 478 50.95 5.44 3.94
C LYS A 478 51.18 4.07 4.59
N LYS A 479 52.02 3.98 5.63
CA LYS A 479 52.23 2.74 6.38
C LYS A 479 51.03 2.41 7.28
N ALA A 480 50.39 3.42 7.88
CA ALA A 480 49.17 3.25 8.68
C ALA A 480 48.00 2.72 7.83
N LYS A 481 47.73 3.34 6.67
CA LYS A 481 46.67 2.89 5.73
C LYS A 481 46.91 1.48 5.16
N LYS A 482 48.18 1.04 5.04
CA LYS A 482 48.53 -0.32 4.59
C LYS A 482 48.37 -1.37 5.69
N LYS A 483 48.54 -1.00 6.97
CA LYS A 483 48.25 -1.87 8.12
C LYS A 483 46.73 -2.05 8.32
N GLU A 484 45.96 -0.97 8.13
CA GLU A 484 44.50 -0.99 8.29
C GLU A 484 43.78 -1.80 7.18
N LYS A 485 44.36 -1.86 5.97
CA LYS A 485 43.89 -2.77 4.90
C LYS A 485 44.25 -4.24 5.14
N ARG A 486 45.39 -4.54 5.77
CA ARG A 486 45.79 -5.93 6.10
C ARG A 486 45.03 -6.51 7.30
N ALA A 487 44.46 -5.68 8.16
CA ALA A 487 43.63 -6.10 9.28
C ALA A 487 42.14 -6.29 8.93
N LYS A 488 41.74 -6.05 7.66
CA LYS A 488 40.35 -6.19 7.18
C LYS A 488 40.13 -7.38 6.24
N ASP A 489 41.18 -8.12 5.90
CA ASP A 489 41.12 -9.31 5.04
C ASP A 489 41.42 -10.63 5.83
N ASP A 490 41.44 -10.59 7.17
CA ASP A 490 41.78 -11.75 8.02
C ASP A 490 40.87 -11.86 9.26
N ASP A 491 39.54 -11.74 9.07
CA ASP A 491 38.60 -12.26 10.08
C ASP A 491 37.25 -12.66 9.45
N GLY A 492 36.96 -13.95 9.49
CA GLY A 492 35.86 -14.67 8.85
C GLY A 492 36.46 -15.85 8.06
N ASP A 493 36.48 -17.09 8.56
CA ASP A 493 35.58 -17.79 9.47
C ASP A 493 36.30 -19.05 9.97
N ASP A 494 36.12 -19.44 11.23
CA ASP A 494 35.54 -20.74 11.63
C ASP A 494 35.98 -21.14 13.06
N HIS A 495 34.99 -21.39 13.93
CA HIS A 495 34.91 -22.61 14.71
C HIS A 495 33.61 -22.63 15.54
N GLU A 496 32.77 -23.65 15.33
CA GLU A 496 32.57 -24.70 16.35
C GLU A 496 31.69 -25.83 15.81
N LYS A 497 32.29 -27.02 15.70
CA LYS A 497 31.69 -28.28 16.16
C LYS A 497 32.80 -29.23 16.59
N MET A 498 32.89 -29.49 17.89
CA MET A 498 33.52 -30.70 18.44
C MET A 498 32.59 -31.89 18.17
N ASP A 499 33.14 -33.05 17.81
CA ASP A 499 33.35 -34.14 18.77
C ASP A 499 33.95 -35.43 18.13
N VAL A 500 34.95 -35.96 18.85
CA VAL A 500 35.28 -37.38 19.11
C VAL A 500 36.11 -38.23 18.12
N ASP A 501 37.22 -38.72 18.68
CA ASP A 501 38.05 -39.93 18.46
C ASP A 501 38.71 -40.24 17.11
N GLY A 502 39.97 -40.70 17.20
CA GLY A 502 40.53 -41.66 16.24
C GLY A 502 41.98 -41.43 15.85
N GLU A 503 42.80 -42.44 16.09
CA GLU A 503 44.21 -42.60 15.78
C GLU A 503 44.58 -42.53 14.28
N GLU A 504 45.90 -42.40 14.07
CA GLU A 504 46.73 -43.01 13.01
C GLU A 504 46.85 -42.41 11.58
N GLU A 505 48.13 -42.27 11.22
CA GLU A 505 48.82 -42.58 9.95
C GLU A 505 48.57 -41.81 8.61
N LYS A 506 49.70 -41.20 8.19
CA LYS A 506 50.43 -41.35 6.90
C LYS A 506 49.94 -40.70 5.59
N GLU A 507 50.96 -40.10 4.93
CA GLU A 507 51.32 -40.18 3.49
C GLU A 507 50.27 -39.82 2.43
N SER A 508 50.56 -39.31 1.23
CA SER A 508 51.74 -38.77 0.55
C SER A 508 51.27 -38.29 -0.84
N LYS A 509 52.08 -37.45 -1.48
CA LYS A 509 52.40 -37.46 -2.94
C LYS A 509 51.33 -37.23 -4.03
N GLU A 510 51.70 -36.23 -4.85
CA GLU A 510 51.98 -36.31 -6.30
C GLU A 510 50.99 -35.82 -7.38
N LYS A 511 51.63 -35.06 -8.31
CA LYS A 511 51.52 -35.06 -9.78
C LYS A 511 50.42 -34.24 -10.50
N LYS A 512 50.82 -33.03 -10.89
CA LYS A 512 51.27 -32.64 -12.27
C LYS A 512 50.68 -33.43 -13.46
N ARG A 513 49.88 -32.77 -14.34
CA ARG A 513 50.20 -32.47 -15.78
C ARG A 513 49.00 -32.01 -16.66
N LYS A 514 49.24 -30.87 -17.35
CA LYS A 514 49.07 -30.54 -18.81
C LYS A 514 47.70 -30.43 -19.50
N ARG A 515 47.50 -29.23 -20.13
CA ARG A 515 47.03 -28.87 -21.51
C ARG A 515 45.65 -29.41 -21.97
N ARG A 516 44.75 -28.70 -22.67
CA ARG A 516 44.88 -27.64 -23.70
C ARG A 516 43.47 -27.09 -24.07
N GLU A 517 43.40 -25.83 -24.49
CA GLU A 517 42.49 -25.19 -25.48
C GLU A 517 40.96 -25.29 -25.35
N SER A 518 40.30 -24.13 -25.15
CA SER A 518 39.26 -23.56 -26.04
C SER A 518 38.81 -22.17 -25.54
N ALA A 519 38.76 -21.20 -26.45
CA ALA A 519 37.96 -19.97 -26.39
C ALA A 519 36.76 -20.17 -27.36
N PRO A 520 35.65 -19.38 -27.37
CA PRO A 520 35.56 -17.96 -27.00
C PRO A 520 34.27 -17.46 -26.30
N ASP A 521 34.38 -16.21 -25.82
CA ASP A 521 33.42 -15.10 -25.67
C ASP A 521 32.00 -15.28 -25.12
N GLY A 522 31.69 -14.42 -24.15
CA GLY A 522 30.32 -14.07 -23.76
C GLY A 522 30.22 -13.25 -22.48
N ASP A 523 31.01 -12.19 -22.30
CA ASP A 523 30.86 -11.31 -21.11
C ASP A 523 29.90 -10.15 -21.36
N VAL A 524 28.79 -10.25 -20.64
CA VAL A 524 27.78 -9.23 -20.40
C VAL A 524 28.35 -8.14 -19.49
N GLU A 525 28.19 -6.88 -19.90
CA GLU A 525 28.51 -5.69 -19.12
C GLU A 525 27.77 -5.67 -17.75
N MET A 526 28.51 -5.68 -16.65
CA MET A 526 28.05 -5.10 -15.38
C MET A 526 28.65 -3.69 -15.22
N LYS A 527 27.80 -2.69 -15.42
CA LYS A 527 28.05 -1.28 -15.06
C LYS A 527 28.27 -1.17 -13.56
N THR A 528 29.49 -0.78 -13.17
CA THR A 528 29.77 -0.22 -11.84
C THR A 528 29.73 1.31 -11.95
N GLU A 529 28.99 1.95 -11.05
CA GLU A 529 28.85 3.40 -10.97
C GLU A 529 30.21 4.07 -10.67
N GLU A 530 30.76 4.82 -11.62
CA GLU A 530 31.94 5.67 -11.42
C GLU A 530 31.63 6.76 -10.38
N THR A 531 32.43 6.85 -9.31
CA THR A 531 32.27 7.87 -8.28
C THR A 531 32.72 9.26 -8.78
N GLU A 532 32.09 10.32 -8.28
CA GLU A 532 32.33 11.72 -8.69
C GLU A 532 33.81 12.18 -8.55
N ALA A 533 34.58 11.50 -7.71
CA ALA A 533 36.01 11.70 -7.53
C ALA A 533 36.84 11.24 -8.74
N GLU A 534 36.47 10.13 -9.39
CA GLU A 534 37.15 9.61 -10.59
C GLU A 534 36.91 10.49 -11.81
N ARG A 535 35.70 11.03 -11.97
CA ARG A 535 35.39 12.02 -13.02
C ARG A 535 36.19 13.31 -12.85
N LYS A 536 36.37 13.80 -11.61
CA LYS A 536 37.20 14.98 -11.32
C LYS A 536 38.70 14.70 -11.56
N ALA A 537 39.17 13.49 -11.30
CA ALA A 537 40.54 13.07 -11.58
C ALA A 537 40.83 12.97 -13.09
N LYS A 538 39.95 12.32 -13.88
CA LYS A 538 40.07 12.26 -15.35
C LYS A 538 40.02 13.66 -16.00
N LYS A 539 39.18 14.57 -15.49
CA LYS A 539 39.05 15.94 -16.02
C LYS A 539 40.29 16.81 -15.71
N LYS A 540 40.96 16.58 -14.57
CA LYS A 540 42.24 17.21 -14.24
C LYS A 540 43.40 16.61 -15.05
N ALA A 541 43.42 15.30 -15.27
CA ALA A 541 44.42 14.65 -16.13
C ALA A 541 44.34 15.14 -17.58
N ARG A 542 43.15 15.25 -18.16
CA ARG A 542 42.94 15.80 -19.52
C ARG A 542 43.31 17.27 -19.65
N LYS A 543 43.17 18.07 -18.58
CA LYS A 543 43.62 19.47 -18.55
C LYS A 543 45.15 19.58 -18.44
N ALA A 544 45.79 18.69 -17.69
CA ALA A 544 47.24 18.63 -17.59
C ALA A 544 47.89 18.16 -18.90
N GLU A 545 47.27 17.22 -19.61
CA GLU A 545 47.75 16.73 -20.91
C GLU A 545 47.60 17.79 -22.03
N LYS A 546 46.51 18.58 -22.01
CA LYS A 546 46.34 19.74 -22.90
C LYS A 546 47.27 20.91 -22.57
N ALA A 547 47.67 21.08 -21.31
CA ALA A 547 48.65 22.08 -20.92
C ALA A 547 50.09 21.66 -21.30
N ALA A 548 50.41 20.37 -21.18
CA ALA A 548 51.71 19.83 -21.57
C ALA A 548 51.94 19.86 -23.10
N THR A 549 50.88 19.72 -23.90
CA THR A 549 50.95 19.83 -25.37
C THR A 549 50.95 21.26 -25.90
N ALA A 550 50.50 22.24 -25.10
CA ALA A 550 50.56 23.66 -25.43
C ALA A 550 51.91 24.33 -25.10
N VAL A 551 52.69 23.75 -24.18
CA VAL A 551 54.03 24.25 -23.79
C VAL A 551 55.14 23.61 -24.64
N ALA A 552 54.91 22.42 -25.21
CA ALA A 552 55.86 21.78 -26.13
C ALA A 552 55.82 22.35 -27.57
N SER A 553 54.90 23.26 -27.89
CA SER A 553 54.72 23.85 -29.23
C SER A 553 55.15 25.33 -29.33
N SER A 554 55.71 25.92 -28.26
CA SER A 554 56.14 27.32 -28.22
C SER A 554 57.65 27.56 -28.22
N ASP A 555 58.49 26.51 -28.37
CA ASP A 555 59.96 26.62 -28.25
C ASP A 555 60.73 26.07 -29.48
N ALA A 556 60.16 26.19 -30.68
CA ALA A 556 60.89 25.93 -31.92
C ALA A 556 60.27 26.67 -33.13
N VAL A 557 60.52 27.98 -33.28
CA VAL A 557 60.30 28.69 -34.56
C VAL A 557 61.37 29.79 -34.73
N VAL A 558 62.52 29.47 -35.34
CA VAL A 558 63.22 30.31 -36.33
C VAL A 558 64.11 29.38 -37.19
N GLU A 559 63.69 29.10 -38.43
CA GLU A 559 64.51 29.09 -39.68
C GLU A 559 63.84 28.25 -40.78
N ASN A 560 63.42 28.98 -41.82
CA ASN A 560 63.39 28.69 -43.26
C ASN A 560 63.28 27.24 -43.80
N GLY A 561 62.32 27.08 -44.74
CA GLY A 561 62.67 26.65 -46.10
C GLY A 561 62.27 25.25 -46.56
N GLU A 562 61.40 25.22 -47.57
CA GLU A 562 61.35 24.25 -48.68
C GLU A 562 60.97 22.76 -48.47
N SER A 563 59.82 22.43 -49.04
CA SER A 563 59.61 21.37 -50.06
C SER A 563 59.68 19.85 -49.69
N SER A 564 58.49 19.24 -49.82
CA SER A 564 58.19 18.07 -50.69
C SER A 564 58.63 16.63 -50.34
N LYS A 565 57.60 15.74 -50.42
CA LYS A 565 57.57 14.40 -51.05
C LYS A 565 58.18 13.15 -50.36
N LYS A 566 57.27 12.18 -50.12
CA LYS A 566 57.14 10.83 -50.77
C LYS A 566 57.44 9.54 -49.95
N LYS A 567 56.45 8.62 -50.09
CA LYS A 567 56.52 7.13 -50.30
C LYS A 567 56.85 6.28 -49.06
N LYS A 568 56.42 5.01 -48.87
CA LYS A 568 55.67 3.95 -49.60
C LYS A 568 55.41 2.84 -48.54
N LYS A 569 54.20 2.31 -48.36
CA LYS A 569 53.65 1.03 -48.91
C LYS A 569 54.61 -0.17 -48.97
N LYS A 570 54.31 -1.27 -48.24
CA LYS A 570 54.26 -2.69 -48.70
C LYS A 570 53.91 -3.66 -47.54
N GLU A 571 52.82 -4.44 -47.67
CA GLU A 571 52.75 -5.91 -47.95
C GLU A 571 52.95 -6.77 -46.68
N LYS A 572 52.22 -7.85 -46.34
CA LYS A 572 51.42 -8.91 -47.03
C LYS A 572 50.49 -9.57 -45.97
N LYS A 573 49.22 -9.93 -46.25
CA LYS A 573 48.68 -11.18 -46.89
C LYS A 573 48.79 -12.40 -45.95
N VAL A 574 47.78 -13.25 -45.69
CA VAL A 574 46.94 -14.14 -46.55
C VAL A 574 45.78 -14.65 -45.65
N GLU A 575 44.49 -14.53 -45.95
CA GLU A 575 43.60 -15.22 -46.93
C GLU A 575 43.04 -16.57 -46.43
N ALA A 576 41.77 -16.80 -46.77
CA ALA A 576 40.88 -17.94 -46.51
C ALA A 576 40.14 -17.96 -45.16
#